data_AF-A0A497T5W1-F1
#
_entry.id   AF-A0A497T5W1-F1
#
_cell.length_a   1.000
_cell.length_b   1.000
_cell.length_c   1.000
_cell.angle_alpha   90.00
_cell.angle_beta   90.00
_cell.angle_gamma   90.00
#
_symmetry.space_group_name_H-M   'P 1'
#
loop_
_entity.id
_entity.type
_entity.pdbx_description
1 polymer ?
#
loop_
_entity_poly.entity_id
_entity_poly.type
_entity_poly.pdbx_seq_one_letter_code
_entity_poly.pdbx_strand_id
1 'polypeptide(L)'
;MLTIIIGSKSFTLTDEEEKALLTDMVDIAEWVENLLRNKVRRVMDRVIEEHTEYNPRKLTHSHKKKIIANLSLKTAAEKMAELEAEMIKTTRGDATTK
;
A
#
# COMPACT_ATOMS: atom_id res chain seq x y z
N MET A 1 -18.19 -11.87 16.08
CA MET A 1 -18.14 -10.65 15.27
C MET A 1 -16.75 -10.02 15.36
N LEU A 2 -15.97 -10.09 14.27
CA LEU A 2 -14.63 -9.53 14.19
C LEU A 2 -14.64 -8.21 13.40
N THR A 3 -14.15 -7.12 14.01
CA THR A 3 -14.08 -5.80 13.39
C THR A 3 -12.62 -5.43 13.13
N ILE A 4 -12.27 -5.18 11.87
CA ILE A 4 -10.94 -4.72 11.48
C ILE A 4 -11.03 -3.23 11.17
N ILE A 5 -10.18 -2.43 11.82
CA ILE A 5 -10.08 -0.98 11.61
C ILE A 5 -8.70 -0.68 11.00
N ILE A 6 -8.67 -0.05 9.82
CA ILE A 6 -7.46 0.36 9.11
C ILE A 6 -7.57 1.87 8.83
N GLY A 7 -6.92 2.68 9.66
CA GLY A 7 -7.01 4.14 9.56
C GLY A 7 -8.45 4.62 9.71
N SER A 8 -9.00 5.22 8.65
CA SER A 8 -10.39 5.73 8.61
C SER A 8 -11.43 4.72 8.12
N LYS A 9 -11.03 3.51 7.72
CA LYS A 9 -11.94 2.47 7.22
C LYS A 9 -12.07 1.35 8.23
N SER A 10 -13.28 0.81 8.36
CA SER A 10 -13.53 -0.41 9.12
C SER A 10 -14.46 -1.34 8.36
N PHE A 11 -14.30 -2.64 8.55
CA PHE A 11 -15.24 -3.64 8.08
C PHE A 11 -15.43 -4.72 9.14
N THR A 12 -16.62 -5.30 9.15
CA THR A 12 -17.07 -6.30 10.12
C THR A 12 -17.31 -7.61 9.39
N LEU A 13 -16.75 -8.68 9.91
CA LEU A 13 -17.09 -10.04 9.48
C LEU A 13 -18.30 -10.54 10.27
N THR A 14 -19.19 -11.26 9.61
CA THR A 14 -20.31 -11.91 10.30
C THR A 14 -19.80 -13.08 11.14
N ASP A 15 -20.63 -13.58 12.06
CA ASP A 15 -20.26 -14.69 12.93
C ASP A 15 -20.00 -15.98 12.12
N GLU A 16 -20.68 -16.17 10.99
CA GLU A 16 -20.46 -17.29 10.08
C GLU A 16 -19.11 -17.19 9.37
N GLU A 17 -18.74 -16.01 8.88
CA GLU A 17 -17.46 -15.77 8.21
C GLU A 17 -16.28 -15.91 9.20
N GLU A 18 -16.44 -15.40 10.42
CA GLU A 18 -15.46 -15.56 11.49
C GLU A 18 -15.28 -17.04 11.86
N LYS A 19 -16.39 -17.78 12.00
CA LYS A 19 -16.34 -19.22 12.28
C LYS A 19 -15.63 -19.99 11.17
N ALA A 20 -15.87 -19.64 9.90
CA ALA A 20 -15.16 -20.24 8.77
C ALA A 20 -13.66 -19.90 8.80
N LEU A 21 -13.28 -18.66 9.08
CA LEU A 21 -11.87 -18.26 9.18
C LEU A 21 -11.13 -19.00 10.29
N LEU A 22 -11.75 -19.16 11.46
CA LEU A 22 -11.16 -19.85 12.60
C LEU A 22 -10.94 -21.37 12.38
N THR A 23 -11.54 -21.96 11.34
CA THR A 23 -11.26 -23.37 10.99
C THR A 23 -9.89 -23.57 10.33
N ASP A 24 -9.37 -22.56 9.64
CA ASP A 24 -8.11 -22.63 8.89
C ASP A 24 -7.01 -21.76 9.53
N MET A 25 -7.40 -20.75 10.31
CA MET A 25 -6.50 -19.76 10.90
C MET A 25 -6.49 -19.86 12.43
N VAL A 26 -5.32 -20.17 13.01
CA VAL A 26 -5.13 -20.26 14.47
C VAL A 26 -5.14 -18.89 15.13
N ASP A 27 -4.53 -17.89 14.48
CA ASP A 27 -4.51 -16.50 14.96
C ASP A 27 -4.66 -15.53 13.77
N ILE A 28 -5.85 -14.94 13.66
CA ILE A 28 -6.19 -13.97 12.62
C ILE A 28 -5.35 -12.69 12.78
N ALA A 29 -5.07 -12.26 14.02
CA ALA A 29 -4.31 -11.06 14.28
C ALA A 29 -2.85 -11.23 13.84
N GLU A 30 -2.23 -12.38 14.16
CA GLU A 30 -0.88 -12.72 13.71
C GLU A 30 -0.80 -12.75 12.18
N TRP A 31 -1.80 -13.35 11.51
CA TRP A 31 -1.83 -13.42 10.06
C TRP A 31 -1.94 -12.04 9.41
N VAL A 32 -2.84 -11.18 9.90
CA VAL A 32 -3.01 -9.80 9.42
C VAL A 32 -1.73 -8.99 9.65
N GLU A 33 -1.11 -9.13 10.82
CA GLU A 33 0.17 -8.48 11.13
C GLU A 33 1.26 -8.91 10.15
N ASN A 34 1.41 -10.22 9.92
CA ASN A 34 2.40 -10.77 9.01
C ASN A 34 2.17 -10.33 7.56
N LEU A 35 0.92 -10.32 7.11
CA LEU A 35 0.53 -9.83 5.79
C LEU A 35 0.97 -8.37 5.59
N LEU A 36 0.62 -7.50 6.55
CA LEU A 36 0.94 -6.08 6.49
C LEU A 36 2.45 -5.84 6.56
N ARG A 37 3.17 -6.50 7.48
CA ARG A 37 4.63 -6.37 7.60
C ARG A 37 5.35 -6.82 6.33
N ASN A 38 4.91 -7.89 5.71
CA ASN A 38 5.48 -8.38 4.45
C ASN A 38 5.20 -7.42 3.29
N LYS A 39 3.99 -6.88 3.20
CA LYS A 39 3.65 -5.86 2.20
C LYS A 39 4.50 -4.60 2.38
N VAL A 40 4.66 -4.11 3.62
CA VAL A 40 5.49 -2.95 3.94
C VAL A 40 6.92 -3.18 3.48
N ARG A 41 7.55 -4.33 3.78
CA ARG A 41 8.91 -4.65 3.31
C ARG A 41 9.05 -4.54 1.79
N ARG A 42 8.13 -5.15 1.04
CA ARG A 42 8.14 -5.11 -0.44
C ARG A 42 7.98 -3.68 -0.98
N VAL A 43 7.07 -2.91 -0.38
CA VAL A 43 6.85 -1.52 -0.79
C VAL A 43 8.07 -0.67 -0.48
N MET A 44 8.70 -0.85 0.67
CA MET A 44 9.91 -0.13 1.04
C MET A 44 11.04 -0.38 0.04
N ASP A 45 11.24 -1.63 -0.36
CA ASP A 45 12.28 -1.97 -1.33
C ASP A 45 12.01 -1.31 -2.69
N ARG A 46 10.77 -1.40 -3.18
CA ARG A 46 10.36 -0.77 -4.43
C ARG A 46 10.52 0.76 -4.39
N VAL A 47 10.10 1.41 -3.31
CA VAL A 47 10.22 2.87 -3.15
C VAL A 47 11.68 3.31 -3.18
N ILE A 48 12.57 2.58 -2.52
CA ILE A 48 14.00 2.88 -2.52
C ILE A 48 14.58 2.72 -3.93
N GLU A 49 14.19 1.66 -4.64
CA GLU A 49 14.63 1.42 -6.03
C GLU A 49 14.11 2.48 -7.01
N GLU A 50 12.87 2.94 -6.85
CA GLU A 50 12.25 3.93 -7.75
C GLU A 50 12.70 5.38 -7.47
N HIS A 51 12.98 5.72 -6.21
CA HIS A 51 13.16 7.11 -5.78
C HIS A 51 14.56 7.43 -5.26
N THR A 52 15.50 6.47 -5.23
CA THR A 52 16.87 6.69 -4.80
C THR A 52 17.87 5.90 -5.65
N GLU A 53 19.15 6.24 -5.55
CA GLU A 53 20.23 5.48 -6.20
C GLU A 53 20.65 4.22 -5.41
N TYR A 54 20.05 3.97 -4.25
CA TYR A 54 20.45 2.87 -3.39
C TYR A 54 19.88 1.54 -3.86
N ASN A 55 20.69 0.48 -3.78
CA ASN A 55 20.19 -0.88 -3.95
C ASN A 55 19.55 -1.39 -2.64
N PRO A 56 18.22 -1.63 -2.59
CA PRO A 56 17.55 -2.07 -1.38
C PRO A 56 18.06 -3.43 -0.86
N ARG A 57 18.61 -4.31 -1.70
CA ARG A 57 19.15 -5.61 -1.26
C ARG A 57 20.41 -5.48 -0.40
N LYS A 58 21.12 -4.36 -0.51
CA LYS A 58 22.34 -4.08 0.26
C LYS A 58 22.08 -3.31 1.56
N LEU A 59 20.83 -2.92 1.83
CA LEU A 59 20.46 -2.10 2.98
C LEU A 59 19.81 -2.93 4.08
N THR A 60 20.15 -2.61 5.33
CA THR A 60 19.47 -3.15 6.51
C THR A 60 18.06 -2.57 6.62
N HIS A 61 17.15 -3.29 7.28
CA HIS A 61 15.78 -2.84 7.45
C HIS A 61 15.67 -1.49 8.19
N SER A 62 16.56 -1.23 9.16
CA SER A 62 16.60 0.05 9.86
C SER A 62 17.04 1.20 8.96
N HIS A 63 18.00 0.98 8.06
CA HIS A 63 18.42 1.99 7.08
C HIS A 63 17.34 2.28 6.04
N LYS A 64 16.64 1.25 5.57
CA LYS A 64 15.48 1.43 4.66
C LYS A 64 14.43 2.37 5.26
N LYS A 65 14.11 2.19 6.55
CA LYS A 65 13.17 3.07 7.28
C LYS A 65 13.65 4.52 7.32
N LYS A 66 14.94 4.76 7.59
CA LYS A 66 15.50 6.13 7.61
C LYS A 66 15.42 6.80 6.24
N ILE A 67 15.74 6.07 5.17
CA ILE A 67 15.65 6.60 3.81
C ILE A 67 14.20 7.00 3.50
N ILE A 68 13.24 6.12 3.78
CA ILE A 68 11.82 6.37 3.50
C ILE A 68 11.27 7.52 4.34
N ALA A 69 11.69 7.66 5.59
CA ALA A 69 11.30 8.78 6.44
C ALA A 69 11.75 10.15 5.87
N ASN A 70 12.83 10.17 5.10
CA ASN A 70 13.37 11.38 4.49
C ASN A 70 12.86 11.62 3.05
N LEU A 71 12.10 10.69 2.48
CA LEU A 71 11.54 10.82 1.13
C LEU A 71 10.17 11.52 1.18
N SER A 72 9.99 12.55 0.35
CA SER A 72 8.67 13.11 0.08
C SER A 72 7.93 12.24 -0.95
N LEU A 73 7.18 11.26 -0.47
CA LEU A 73 6.43 10.33 -1.33
C LEU A 73 4.99 10.80 -1.47
N LYS A 74 4.52 10.94 -2.72
CA LYS A 74 3.09 11.06 -3.00
C LYS A 74 2.37 9.79 -2.59
N THR A 75 1.24 9.94 -1.92
CA THR A 75 0.35 8.84 -1.56
C THR A 75 -0.23 8.17 -2.80
N ALA A 76 -0.69 6.93 -2.67
CA ALA A 76 -1.34 6.23 -3.78
C ALA A 76 -2.57 6.99 -4.30
N ALA A 77 -3.30 7.66 -3.41
CA ALA A 77 -4.44 8.50 -3.78
C ALA A 77 -4.02 9.70 -4.64
N GLU A 78 -2.95 10.39 -4.27
CA GLU A 78 -2.41 11.51 -5.05
C GLU A 78 -1.86 11.05 -6.41
N LYS A 79 -1.17 9.90 -6.45
CA LYS A 79 -0.69 9.31 -7.72
C LYS A 79 -1.86 8.96 -8.64
N MET A 80 -2.97 8.43 -8.11
CA MET A 80 -4.16 8.14 -8.91
C MET A 80 -4.85 9.41 -9.41
N ALA A 81 -4.99 10.42 -8.57
CA ALA A 81 -5.59 11.71 -8.96
C ALA A 81 -4.75 12.43 -10.04
N GLU A 82 -3.42 12.34 -9.98
CA GLU A 82 -2.52 12.88 -10.99
C GLU A 82 -2.63 12.14 -12.32
N LEU A 83 -2.66 10.80 -12.29
CA LEU A 83 -2.89 9.98 -13.49
C LEU A 83 -4.24 10.27 -14.14
N GLU A 84 -5.31 10.40 -13.34
CA GLU A 84 -6.64 10.78 -13.85
C GLU A 84 -6.61 12.18 -14.47
N ALA A 85 -5.94 13.15 -13.85
CA ALA A 85 -5.79 14.50 -14.37
C ALA A 85 -4.95 14.55 -15.67
N GLU A 86 -3.92 13.70 -15.80
CA GLU A 86 -3.13 13.57 -17.02
C GLU A 86 -3.95 12.94 -18.15
N MET A 87 -4.73 11.88 -17.89
CA MET A 87 -5.61 11.29 -18.91
C MET A 87 -6.67 12.28 -19.42
N ILE A 88 -7.21 13.14 -18.55
CA ILE A 88 -8.17 14.19 -18.92
C ILE A 88 -7.51 15.26 -19.81
N LYS A 89 -6.23 15.56 -19.59
CA LYS A 89 -5.49 16.51 -20.43
C LYS A 89 -5.19 15.96 -21.82
N THR A 90 -4.79 14.70 -21.94
CA THR A 90 -4.57 14.05 -23.25
C THR A 90 -5.87 13.95 -24.05
N THR A 91 -6.98 13.56 -23.43
CA THR A 91 -8.28 13.50 -24.12
C THR A 91 -8.83 14.86 -24.55
N ARG A 92 -8.49 15.96 -23.85
CA ARG A 92 -8.85 17.33 -24.28
C ARG A 92 -7.92 17.90 -25.34
N GLY A 93 -6.63 17.51 -25.36
CA GLY A 93 -5.68 17.91 -26.39
C GLY A 93 -6.12 17.47 -27.79
N ASP A 94 -6.61 16.23 -27.91
CA ASP A 94 -7.09 15.66 -29.17
C ASP A 94 -8.42 16.28 -29.68
N ALA A 95 -9.17 16.97 -28.82
CA ALA A 95 -10.43 17.62 -29.17
C ALA A 95 -10.25 19.03 -29.75
N THR A 96 -9.04 19.60 -29.73
CA THR A 96 -8.79 21.00 -30.13
C THR A 96 -8.06 21.12 -31.47
N THR A 97 -7.95 20.04 -32.25
CA THR A 97 -7.36 20.07 -33.60
C THR A 97 -8.28 19.39 -34.61
N LYS A 98 -9.42 20.01 -34.89
CA LYS A 98 -10.20 19.81 -36.12
C LYS A 98 -10.87 21.11 -36.53
#